data_AF-A0A3M5VSA0-F1
#
_entry.id   AF-A0A3M5VSA0-F1
#
_cell.length_a   1.000
_cell.length_b   1.000
_cell.length_c   1.000
_cell.angle_alpha   90.00
_cell.angle_beta   90.00
_cell.angle_gamma   90.00
#
_symmetry.space_group_name_H-M   'P 1'
#
loop_
_entity.id
_entity.type
_entity.pdbx_description
1 polymer ?
#
loop_
_entity_poly.entity_id
_entity_poly.type
_entity_poly.pdbx_seq_one_letter_code
_entity_poly.pdbx_strand_id
1 'polypeptide(L)'
;MLGEESDDRLGHGHYSHFELYLDAMREIGASTAQIERFIELQKQGVHYATALQQVNAGQAASAFVTHTLDTALHAPAHSVAAAFLHGRESVIPLMFQGILDDWGITVEQAPTFRYYLERHIEVDSEDHGPAAEQLLARLVAGDAQRETEVYQAAIAAVESRVQLWDTLRMSMRAPLMQASA
;
A
#
# COMPACT_ATOMS: atom_id res chain seq x y z
N MET A 1 -19.19 10.91 5.29
CA MET A 1 -18.15 10.32 6.16
C MET A 1 -16.81 10.55 5.49
N LEU A 2 -15.75 10.79 6.26
CA LEU A 2 -14.39 11.04 5.74
C LEU A 2 -13.57 9.74 5.54
N GLY A 3 -14.20 8.56 5.62
CA GLY A 3 -13.57 7.27 5.30
C GLY A 3 -12.24 7.04 6.02
N GLU A 4 -11.21 6.69 5.26
CA GLU A 4 -9.82 6.48 5.70
C GLU A 4 -9.18 7.69 6.44
N GLU A 5 -9.75 8.89 6.38
CA GLU A 5 -9.24 10.09 7.06
C GLU A 5 -9.95 10.40 8.40
N SER A 6 -10.82 9.51 8.88
CA SER A 6 -11.51 9.69 10.17
C SER A 6 -11.84 8.36 10.85
N ASP A 7 -10.93 7.40 10.83
CA ASP A 7 -11.09 6.16 11.59
C ASP A 7 -11.04 6.43 13.10
N ASP A 8 -11.83 5.68 13.87
CA ASP A 8 -11.91 5.83 15.33
C ASP A 8 -10.67 5.22 16.00
N ARG A 9 -9.99 6.01 16.82
CA ARG A 9 -8.87 5.53 17.65
C ARG A 9 -9.38 4.64 18.77
N LEU A 10 -8.74 3.47 18.98
CA LEU A 10 -8.89 2.67 20.21
C LEU A 10 -8.48 3.53 21.43
N GLY A 11 -9.46 4.15 22.10
CA GLY A 11 -9.20 5.14 23.15
C GLY A 11 -10.03 6.40 22.94
N HIS A 12 -9.49 7.43 22.25
CA HIS A 12 -10.18 8.68 21.91
C HIS A 12 -9.51 9.41 20.72
N GLY A 13 -10.31 9.95 19.79
CA GLY A 13 -9.85 10.79 18.66
C GLY A 13 -10.04 10.15 17.28
N HIS A 14 -9.70 10.89 16.22
CA HIS A 14 -9.69 10.39 14.84
C HIS A 14 -8.26 10.15 14.36
N TYR A 15 -8.06 9.09 13.59
CA TYR A 15 -6.83 8.81 12.85
C TYR A 15 -7.04 8.93 11.35
N SER A 16 -6.01 9.41 10.65
CA SER A 16 -5.82 8.99 9.27
C SER A 16 -5.30 7.55 9.22
N HIS A 17 -5.64 6.84 8.15
CA HIS A 17 -5.20 5.47 7.94
C HIS A 17 -3.66 5.33 7.95
N PHE A 18 -2.96 6.38 7.51
CA PHE A 18 -1.50 6.46 7.57
C PHE A 18 -0.96 6.55 9.00
N GLU A 19 -1.60 7.34 9.88
CA GLU A 19 -1.20 7.40 11.30
C GLU A 19 -1.48 6.07 12.01
N LEU A 20 -2.60 5.41 11.69
CA LEU A 20 -2.90 4.07 12.19
C LEU A 20 -1.82 3.07 11.77
N TYR A 21 -1.39 3.09 10.50
CA TYR A 21 -0.26 2.28 10.02
C TYR A 21 1.01 2.52 10.85
N LEU A 22 1.40 3.77 11.08
CA LEU A 22 2.62 4.08 11.82
C LEU A 22 2.56 3.57 13.27
N ASP A 23 1.42 3.73 13.95
CA ASP A 23 1.25 3.25 15.31
C ASP A 23 1.23 1.72 15.37
N ALA A 24 0.56 1.06 14.42
CA ALA A 24 0.58 -0.39 14.27
C ALA A 24 2.01 -0.93 14.05
N MET A 25 2.82 -0.27 13.22
CA MET A 25 4.22 -0.66 13.00
C MET A 25 5.07 -0.49 14.28
N ARG A 26 4.89 0.62 15.01
CA ARG A 26 5.61 0.86 16.26
C ARG A 26 5.22 -0.13 17.34
N GLU A 27 3.94 -0.49 17.45
CA GLU A 27 3.42 -1.49 18.40
C GLU A 27 4.15 -2.84 18.27
N ILE A 28 4.38 -3.30 17.03
CA ILE A 28 5.08 -4.57 16.77
C ILE A 28 6.62 -4.43 16.73
N GLY A 29 7.16 -3.26 17.08
CA GLY A 29 8.60 -3.00 17.15
C GLY A 29 9.28 -2.67 15.82
N ALA A 30 8.52 -2.42 14.75
CA ALA A 30 9.09 -1.98 13.47
C ALA A 30 9.49 -0.49 13.51
N SER A 31 10.63 -0.18 12.89
CA SER A 31 11.09 1.21 12.78
C SER A 31 10.29 1.97 11.72
N THR A 32 9.81 3.17 12.07
CA THR A 32 9.08 4.08 11.19
C THR A 32 9.93 5.24 10.67
N ALA A 33 11.20 5.32 11.08
CA ALA A 33 12.07 6.46 10.79
C ALA A 33 12.25 6.74 9.29
N GLN A 34 12.33 5.71 8.45
CA GLN A 34 12.52 5.88 7.00
C GLN A 34 11.29 6.51 6.34
N ILE A 35 10.08 6.04 6.67
CA ILE A 35 8.85 6.58 6.08
C ILE A 35 8.55 7.97 6.62
N GLU A 36 8.79 8.23 7.90
CA GLU A 36 8.63 9.58 8.48
C GLU A 36 9.58 10.58 7.82
N ARG A 37 10.85 10.21 7.63
CA ARG A 37 11.81 11.05 6.91
C ARG A 37 11.43 11.24 5.45
N PHE A 38 10.90 10.21 4.80
CA PHE A 38 10.43 10.32 3.42
C PHE A 38 9.32 11.37 3.30
N ILE A 39 8.33 11.35 4.20
CA ILE A 39 7.25 12.34 4.25
C ILE A 39 7.80 13.75 4.52
N GLU A 40 8.79 13.90 5.41
CA GLU A 40 9.42 15.20 5.65
C GLU A 40 10.09 15.76 4.37
N LEU A 41 10.80 14.91 3.63
CA LEU A 41 11.42 15.29 2.37
C LEU A 41 10.38 15.67 1.31
N GLN A 42 9.25 14.95 1.24
CA GLN A 42 8.14 15.32 0.34
C GLN A 42 7.56 16.71 0.70
N LYS A 43 7.38 17.01 1.99
CA LYS A 43 6.93 18.34 2.46
C LYS A 43 7.92 19.46 2.11
N GLN A 44 9.21 19.13 1.98
CA GLN A 44 10.26 20.06 1.53
C GLN A 44 10.32 20.21 0.00
N GLY A 45 9.46 19.51 -0.74
CA GLY A 45 9.42 19.55 -2.21
C GLY A 45 10.48 18.68 -2.88
N VAL A 46 11.12 17.76 -2.15
CA VAL A 46 12.07 16.81 -2.73
C VAL A 46 11.31 15.78 -3.55
N HIS A 47 11.73 15.56 -4.79
CA HIS A 47 11.12 14.57 -5.68
C HIS A 47 11.14 13.17 -5.06
N TYR A 48 10.05 12.40 -5.18
CA TYR A 48 9.89 11.10 -4.50
C TYR A 48 11.02 10.11 -4.77
N ALA A 49 11.53 10.05 -6.01
CA ALA A 49 12.65 9.17 -6.35
C ALA A 49 13.94 9.54 -5.60
N THR A 50 14.20 10.84 -5.44
CA THR A 50 15.35 11.34 -4.66
C THR A 50 15.13 11.11 -3.18
N ALA A 51 13.91 11.30 -2.67
CA ALA A 51 13.59 11.06 -1.27
C ALA A 51 13.76 9.57 -0.89
N LEU A 52 13.31 8.64 -1.73
CA LEU A 52 13.51 7.19 -1.55
C LEU A 52 15.00 6.83 -1.42
N GLN A 53 15.85 7.45 -2.24
CA GLN A 53 17.31 7.27 -2.15
C GLN A 53 17.87 7.84 -0.84
N GLN A 54 17.47 9.05 -0.45
CA GLN A 54 17.98 9.70 0.76
C GLN A 54 17.61 8.96 2.05
N VAL A 55 16.45 8.32 2.10
CA VAL A 55 16.04 7.51 3.26
C VAL A 55 16.61 6.09 3.23
N ASN A 56 17.41 5.75 2.21
CA ASN A 56 17.95 4.41 1.97
C ASN A 56 16.84 3.34 1.93
N ALA A 57 15.72 3.64 1.26
CA ALA A 57 14.63 2.69 1.12
C ALA A 57 15.12 1.41 0.41
N GLY A 58 14.70 0.25 0.92
CA GLY A 58 15.06 -1.02 0.31
C GLY A 58 14.63 -1.11 -1.15
N GLN A 59 15.32 -1.93 -1.95
CA GLN A 59 15.06 -2.04 -3.39
C GLN A 59 13.59 -2.36 -3.70
N ALA A 60 13.00 -3.29 -2.93
CA ALA A 60 11.61 -3.70 -3.09
C ALA A 60 10.63 -2.53 -2.90
N ALA A 61 10.77 -1.79 -1.79
CA ALA A 61 9.95 -0.62 -1.49
C ALA A 61 10.18 0.51 -2.50
N SER A 62 11.44 0.77 -2.88
CA SER A 62 11.79 1.81 -3.84
C SER A 62 11.16 1.57 -5.21
N ALA A 63 11.23 0.34 -5.72
CA ALA A 63 10.63 -0.03 -7.00
C ALA A 63 9.10 0.09 -6.96
N PHE A 64 8.47 -0.45 -5.92
CA PHE A 64 7.01 -0.44 -5.78
C PHE A 64 6.45 0.97 -5.65
N VAL A 65 6.99 1.79 -4.74
CA VAL A 65 6.54 3.18 -4.53
C VAL A 65 6.79 4.03 -5.78
N THR A 66 7.92 3.83 -6.48
CA THR A 66 8.19 4.53 -7.74
C THR A 66 7.16 4.20 -8.80
N HIS A 67 6.82 2.91 -8.96
CA HIS A 67 5.80 2.48 -9.93
C HIS A 67 4.43 3.09 -9.59
N THR A 68 4.01 3.01 -8.33
CA THR A 68 2.74 3.60 -7.87
C THR A 68 2.67 5.11 -8.15
N LEU A 69 3.71 5.86 -7.79
CA LEU A 69 3.73 7.31 -7.97
C LEU A 69 3.82 7.71 -9.45
N ASP A 70 4.58 6.96 -10.26
CA ASP A 70 4.65 7.21 -11.70
C ASP A 70 3.28 7.00 -12.38
N THR A 71 2.59 5.91 -12.06
CA THR A 71 1.22 5.68 -12.51
C THR A 71 0.29 6.80 -12.05
N ALA A 72 0.30 7.15 -10.77
CA ALA A 72 -0.61 8.14 -10.22
C ALA A 72 -0.41 9.55 -10.81
N LEU A 73 0.82 9.92 -11.14
CA LEU A 73 1.16 11.27 -11.62
C LEU A 73 1.09 11.41 -13.15
N HIS A 74 1.34 10.34 -13.90
CA HIS A 74 1.58 10.44 -15.34
C HIS A 74 0.63 9.59 -16.20
N ALA A 75 -0.05 8.59 -15.63
CA ALA A 75 -0.94 7.73 -16.42
C ALA A 75 -2.31 8.38 -16.67
N PRO A 76 -3.02 7.99 -17.75
CA PRO A 76 -4.41 8.37 -17.95
C PRO A 76 -5.32 7.93 -16.78
N ALA A 77 -6.41 8.67 -16.56
CA ALA A 77 -7.29 8.43 -15.42
C ALA A 77 -7.87 6.99 -15.35
N HIS A 78 -8.23 6.40 -16.49
CA HIS A 78 -8.70 5.01 -16.55
C HIS A 78 -7.61 4.00 -16.17
N SER A 79 -6.35 4.26 -16.54
CA SER A 79 -5.20 3.44 -16.13
C SER A 79 -4.91 3.57 -14.64
N VAL A 80 -4.99 4.78 -14.08
CA VAL A 80 -4.87 4.99 -12.62
C VAL A 80 -5.97 4.25 -11.87
N ALA A 81 -7.22 4.38 -12.33
CA ALA A 81 -8.36 3.69 -11.73
C ALA A 81 -8.23 2.16 -11.82
N ALA A 82 -7.73 1.64 -12.93
CA ALA A 82 -7.46 0.21 -13.11
C ALA A 82 -6.38 -0.31 -12.15
N ALA A 83 -5.26 0.42 -12.04
CA ALA A 83 -4.17 0.09 -11.13
C ALA A 83 -4.63 0.15 -9.66
N PHE A 84 -5.47 1.11 -9.29
CA PHE A 84 -6.06 1.21 -7.97
C PHE A 84 -6.98 0.03 -7.65
N LEU A 85 -7.99 -0.22 -8.49
CA LEU A 85 -8.96 -1.30 -8.29
C LEU A 85 -8.29 -2.67 -8.24
N HIS A 86 -7.53 -3.02 -9.28
CA HIS A 86 -6.99 -4.37 -9.44
C HIS A 86 -5.67 -4.59 -8.72
N GLY A 87 -4.92 -3.51 -8.44
CA GLY A 87 -3.66 -3.59 -7.72
C GLY A 87 -3.81 -3.48 -6.21
N ARG A 88 -4.87 -2.84 -5.70
CA ARG A 88 -5.10 -2.58 -4.27
C ARG A 88 -6.40 -3.18 -3.79
N GLU A 89 -7.53 -2.66 -4.24
CA GLU A 89 -8.86 -2.94 -3.67
C GLU A 89 -9.25 -4.42 -3.77
N SER A 90 -8.97 -5.08 -4.91
CA SER A 90 -9.31 -6.49 -5.07
C SER A 90 -8.32 -7.46 -4.40
N VAL A 91 -7.16 -6.99 -3.95
CA VAL A 91 -6.04 -7.85 -3.50
C VAL A 91 -5.80 -7.74 -2.00
N ILE A 92 -5.86 -6.54 -1.44
CA ILE A 92 -5.50 -6.30 -0.04
C ILE A 92 -6.37 -7.10 0.94
N PRO A 93 -7.72 -7.15 0.81
CA PRO A 93 -8.56 -7.89 1.75
C PRO A 93 -8.17 -9.36 1.89
N LEU A 94 -8.04 -10.06 0.76
CA LEU A 94 -7.68 -11.48 0.75
C LEU A 94 -6.27 -11.71 1.30
N MET A 95 -5.32 -10.82 0.96
CA MET A 95 -3.95 -10.91 1.45
C MET A 95 -3.87 -10.72 2.96
N PHE A 96 -4.56 -9.70 3.50
CA PHE A 96 -4.56 -9.43 4.93
C PHE A 96 -5.35 -10.45 5.73
N GLN A 97 -6.45 -10.97 5.19
CA GLN A 97 -7.15 -12.11 5.79
C GLN A 97 -6.22 -13.31 5.93
N GLY A 98 -5.46 -13.65 4.87
CA GLY A 98 -4.48 -14.72 4.92
C GLY A 98 -3.41 -14.51 5.99
N ILE A 99 -2.91 -13.28 6.18
CA ILE A 99 -1.96 -12.95 7.25
C ILE A 99 -2.59 -13.19 8.63
N LEU A 100 -3.82 -12.73 8.85
CA LEU A 100 -4.51 -12.90 10.13
C LEU A 100 -4.76 -14.38 10.45
N ASP A 101 -5.16 -15.17 9.45
CA ASP A 101 -5.43 -16.60 9.60
C ASP A 101 -4.15 -17.41 9.85
N ASP A 102 -3.07 -17.12 9.11
CA ASP A 102 -1.83 -17.91 9.17
C ASP A 102 -0.96 -17.56 10.37
N TRP A 103 -0.93 -16.30 10.80
CA TRP A 103 0.02 -15.84 11.83
C TRP A 103 -0.57 -15.90 13.24
N GLY A 104 -1.90 -16.08 13.36
CA GLY A 104 -2.57 -16.25 14.65
C GLY A 104 -2.38 -15.07 15.61
N ILE A 105 -2.21 -13.85 15.08
CA ILE A 105 -2.00 -12.64 15.87
C ILE A 105 -3.27 -12.36 16.68
N THR A 106 -3.18 -12.45 18.00
CA THR A 106 -4.33 -12.17 18.87
C THR A 106 -4.45 -10.68 19.19
N VAL A 107 -5.65 -10.24 19.57
CA VAL A 107 -5.91 -8.85 20.00
C VAL A 107 -5.05 -8.48 21.22
N GLU A 108 -4.74 -9.43 22.10
CA GLU A 108 -3.91 -9.18 23.28
C GLU A 108 -2.42 -8.98 22.93
N GLN A 109 -1.97 -9.52 21.80
CA GLN A 109 -0.58 -9.44 21.36
C GLN A 109 -0.28 -8.15 20.61
N ALA A 110 -1.15 -7.75 19.68
CA ALA A 110 -0.94 -6.58 18.84
C ALA A 110 -2.31 -5.98 18.44
N PRO A 111 -3.02 -5.32 19.38
CA PRO A 111 -4.38 -4.83 19.15
C PRO A 111 -4.45 -3.80 18.02
N THR A 112 -3.48 -2.89 17.93
CA THR A 112 -3.46 -1.82 16.92
C THR A 112 -3.12 -2.38 15.55
N PHE A 113 -2.14 -3.27 15.46
CA PHE A 113 -1.77 -3.91 14.20
C PHE A 113 -2.87 -4.82 13.66
N ARG A 114 -3.50 -5.61 14.54
CA ARG A 114 -4.64 -6.43 14.14
C ARG A 114 -5.80 -5.56 13.64
N TYR A 115 -6.15 -4.50 14.37
CA TYR A 115 -7.17 -3.55 13.96
C TYR A 115 -6.86 -2.90 12.60
N TYR A 116 -5.62 -2.50 12.35
CA TYR A 116 -5.18 -1.96 11.07
C TYR A 116 -5.42 -2.93 9.88
N LEU A 117 -5.15 -4.22 10.07
CA LEU A 117 -5.41 -5.24 9.05
C LEU A 117 -6.91 -5.49 8.86
N GLU A 118 -7.66 -5.60 9.95
CA GLU A 118 -9.12 -5.79 9.93
C GLU A 118 -9.83 -4.62 9.23
N ARG A 119 -9.42 -3.37 9.49
CA ARG A 119 -10.00 -2.19 8.84
C ARG A 119 -9.81 -2.17 7.33
N HIS A 120 -8.65 -2.58 6.83
CA HIS A 120 -8.44 -2.73 5.39
C HIS A 120 -9.32 -3.83 4.78
N ILE A 121 -9.63 -4.90 5.52
CA ILE A 121 -10.54 -5.94 5.04
C ILE A 121 -11.96 -5.38 4.96
N GLU A 122 -12.43 -4.69 6.01
CA GLU A 122 -13.78 -4.11 6.07
C GLU A 122 -14.00 -3.00 5.04
N VAL A 123 -13.10 -2.01 4.98
CA VAL A 123 -13.25 -0.81 4.13
C VAL A 123 -13.18 -1.17 2.65
N ASP A 124 -12.20 -1.97 2.25
CA ASP A 124 -11.97 -2.30 0.84
C ASP A 124 -13.05 -3.28 0.32
N SER A 125 -13.67 -4.10 1.19
CA SER A 125 -14.65 -5.12 0.76
C SER A 125 -16.10 -4.65 0.64
N GLU A 126 -16.55 -3.68 1.45
CA GLU A 126 -17.97 -3.31 1.48
C GLU A 126 -18.33 -2.12 0.56
N ASP A 127 -17.53 -1.05 0.57
CA ASP A 127 -17.90 0.20 -0.10
C ASP A 127 -16.99 0.57 -1.30
N HIS A 128 -15.68 0.30 -1.20
CA HIS A 128 -14.72 0.82 -2.16
C HIS A 128 -14.61 0.00 -3.45
N GLY A 129 -14.66 -1.33 -3.36
CA GLY A 129 -14.63 -2.22 -4.53
C GLY A 129 -15.71 -1.90 -5.59
N PRO A 130 -17.02 -1.95 -5.24
CA PRO A 130 -18.10 -1.65 -6.18
C PRO A 130 -18.06 -0.22 -6.73
N ALA A 131 -17.66 0.76 -5.90
CA ALA A 131 -17.53 2.15 -6.33
C ALA A 131 -16.39 2.33 -7.34
N ALA A 132 -15.25 1.66 -7.12
CA ALA A 132 -14.10 1.68 -8.02
C ALA A 132 -14.40 0.98 -9.36
N GLU A 133 -15.14 -0.13 -9.35
CA GLU A 133 -15.63 -0.77 -10.58
C GLU A 133 -16.53 0.15 -11.40
N GLN A 134 -17.48 0.83 -10.75
CA GLN A 134 -18.36 1.79 -11.43
C GLN A 134 -17.59 3.00 -11.98
N LEU A 135 -16.60 3.50 -11.24
CA LEU A 135 -15.73 4.57 -11.71
C LEU A 135 -14.94 4.14 -12.95
N LEU A 136 -14.33 2.95 -12.92
CA LEU A 136 -13.56 2.42 -14.03
C LEU A 136 -14.43 2.25 -15.28
N ALA A 137 -15.62 1.66 -15.15
CA ALA A 137 -16.56 1.49 -16.26
C ALA A 137 -16.95 2.84 -16.90
N ARG A 138 -17.15 3.88 -16.09
CA ARG A 138 -17.43 5.25 -16.58
C ARG A 138 -16.23 5.88 -17.29
N LEU A 139 -15.01 5.63 -16.82
CA LEU A 139 -13.79 6.15 -17.45
C LEU A 139 -13.48 5.43 -18.77
N VAL A 140 -13.76 4.14 -18.86
CA VAL A 140 -13.65 3.35 -20.09
C VAL A 140 -14.70 3.78 -21.12
N ALA A 141 -15.95 3.95 -20.71
CA ALA A 141 -17.05 4.44 -21.55
C ALA A 141 -17.25 3.69 -22.89
N GLY A 142 -16.92 2.39 -22.92
CA GLY A 142 -17.00 1.55 -24.12
C GLY A 142 -15.94 1.84 -25.19
N ASP A 143 -14.87 2.55 -24.86
CA ASP A 143 -13.74 2.80 -25.74
C ASP A 143 -12.75 1.63 -25.71
N ALA A 144 -12.58 0.95 -26.84
CA ALA A 144 -11.74 -0.25 -26.96
C ALA A 144 -10.24 0.00 -26.69
N GLN A 145 -9.74 1.22 -26.96
CA GLN A 145 -8.36 1.56 -26.64
C GLN A 145 -8.21 1.71 -25.12
N ARG A 146 -9.15 2.39 -24.46
CA ARG A 146 -9.16 2.50 -22.99
C ARG A 146 -9.29 1.15 -22.31
N GLU A 147 -10.13 0.26 -22.83
CA GLU A 147 -10.20 -1.13 -22.34
C GLU A 147 -8.83 -1.81 -22.37
N THR A 148 -8.11 -1.69 -23.48
CA THR A 148 -6.76 -2.26 -23.62
C THR A 148 -5.78 -1.66 -22.59
N GLU A 149 -5.79 -0.34 -22.43
CA GLU A 149 -4.93 0.38 -21.48
C GLU A 149 -5.28 0.07 -20.02
N VAL A 150 -6.56 -0.20 -19.72
CA VAL A 150 -7.03 -0.69 -18.41
C VAL A 150 -6.44 -2.06 -18.10
N TYR A 151 -6.51 -3.01 -19.04
CA TYR A 151 -5.91 -4.34 -18.83
C TYR A 151 -4.41 -4.26 -18.61
N GLN A 152 -3.71 -3.44 -19.40
CA GLN A 152 -2.26 -3.26 -19.26
C GLN A 152 -1.89 -2.67 -17.90
N ALA A 153 -2.60 -1.63 -17.44
CA ALA A 153 -2.36 -1.01 -16.15
C ALA A 153 -2.68 -1.95 -14.97
N ALA A 154 -3.78 -2.72 -15.07
CA ALA A 154 -4.15 -3.72 -14.07
C ALA A 154 -3.08 -4.81 -13.93
N ILE A 155 -2.61 -5.36 -15.05
CA ILE A 155 -1.55 -6.38 -15.05
C ILE A 155 -0.26 -5.81 -14.45
N ALA A 156 0.17 -4.63 -14.89
CA ALA A 156 1.38 -4.00 -14.39
C ALA A 156 1.34 -3.76 -12.87
N ALA A 157 0.18 -3.34 -12.34
CA ALA A 157 0.01 -3.14 -10.90
C ALA A 157 0.13 -4.45 -10.10
N VAL A 158 -0.44 -5.54 -10.60
CA VAL A 158 -0.32 -6.88 -9.98
C VAL A 158 1.12 -7.38 -10.06
N GLU A 159 1.78 -7.25 -11.22
CA GLU A 159 3.17 -7.65 -11.41
C GLU A 159 4.12 -6.87 -10.48
N SER A 160 3.91 -5.56 -10.33
CA SER A 160 4.67 -4.72 -9.41
C SER A 160 4.55 -5.21 -7.96
N ARG A 161 3.36 -5.63 -7.54
CA ARG A 161 3.13 -6.20 -6.20
C ARG A 161 3.79 -7.57 -6.03
N VAL A 162 3.73 -8.43 -7.04
CA VAL A 162 4.47 -9.72 -7.01
C VAL A 162 5.97 -9.46 -6.88
N GLN A 163 6.51 -8.51 -7.65
CA GLN A 163 7.92 -8.14 -7.60
C GLN A 163 8.33 -7.59 -6.22
N LEU A 164 7.47 -6.78 -5.57
CA LEU A 164 7.67 -6.31 -4.20
C LEU A 164 7.91 -7.49 -3.26
N TRP A 165 7.00 -8.48 -3.27
CA TRP A 165 7.09 -9.62 -2.36
C TRP A 165 8.26 -10.56 -2.69
N ASP A 166 8.53 -10.81 -3.96
CA ASP A 166 9.67 -11.65 -4.37
C ASP A 166 11.01 -11.02 -4.00
N THR A 167 11.15 -9.71 -4.21
CA THR A 167 12.36 -8.95 -3.87
C THR A 167 12.54 -8.89 -2.35
N LEU A 168 11.46 -8.67 -1.59
CA LEU A 168 11.50 -8.70 -0.13
C LEU A 168 11.93 -10.09 0.37
N ARG A 169 11.31 -11.16 -0.13
CA ARG A 169 11.67 -12.56 0.20
C ARG A 169 13.13 -12.86 -0.09
N MET A 170 13.66 -12.38 -1.21
CA MET A 170 15.08 -12.52 -1.55
C MET A 170 15.98 -11.78 -0.56
N SER A 171 15.63 -10.54 -0.20
CA SER A 171 16.41 -9.74 0.75
C SER A 171 16.49 -10.38 2.15
N MET A 172 15.42 -11.07 2.57
CA MET A 172 15.39 -11.82 3.84
C MET A 172 16.21 -13.11 3.80
N ARG A 173 16.47 -13.67 2.62
CA ARG A 173 17.28 -14.89 2.43
C ARG A 173 18.77 -14.60 2.27
N ALA A 174 19.14 -13.35 1.98
CA ALA A 174 20.54 -12.95 1.98
C ALA A 174 21.08 -13.08 3.42
N PRO A 175 22.17 -13.83 3.67
CA PRO A 175 22.79 -13.83 4.98
C PRO A 175 23.18 -12.41 5.35
N LEU A 176 23.08 -12.06 6.64
CA LEU A 176 23.80 -10.91 7.21
C LEU A 176 25.31 -11.10 6.97
N MET A 177 25.79 -10.78 5.78
CA MET A 177 27.21 -10.81 5.46
C MET A 177 27.85 -9.54 6.01
N GLN A 178 28.58 -9.74 7.12
CA GLN A 178 29.64 -8.94 7.71
C GLN A 178 29.24 -7.74 8.60
N ALA A 179 29.14 -8.03 9.90
CA ALA A 179 29.74 -7.19 10.94
C ALA A 179 30.80 -8.02 11.69
N SER A 180 32.01 -8.09 11.12
CA SER A 180 33.23 -8.46 11.84
C SER A 180 34.45 -7.95 11.07
N ALA A 181 34.98 -6.84 11.55
CA ALA A 181 36.42 -6.56 11.65
C ALA A 181 36.60 -5.53 12.77
#